data_AF-A0A7S6LWM4-F1
#
_entry.id   AF-A0A7S6LWM4-F1
#
_cell.length_a   1.000
_cell.length_b   1.000
_cell.length_c   1.000
_cell.angle_alpha   90.00
_cell.angle_beta   90.00
_cell.angle_gamma   90.00
#
_symmetry.space_group_name_H-M   'P 1'
#
loop_
_entity.id
_entity.type
_entity.pdbx_description
1 polymer ?
#
loop_
_entity_poly.entity_id
_entity_poly.type
_entity_poly.pdbx_seq_one_letter_code
_entity_poly.pdbx_strand_id
1 'polypeptide(L)' 'MKWESVSDFFAMGGYGLYVWGSYLVAILCIIGEVVAIRIRRRTLYKHLGLRKRSILRGEK' A
#
# COMPACT_ATOMS: atom_id res chain seq x y z
N MET A 1 17.84 12.56 -32.67
CA MET A 1 16.40 12.75 -32.42
C MET A 1 16.24 12.78 -30.91
N LYS A 2 16.02 13.97 -30.36
CA LYS A 2 15.96 14.20 -28.92
C LYS A 2 14.58 13.75 -28.44
N TRP A 3 14.56 12.96 -27.39
CA TRP A 3 13.33 12.59 -26.71
C TRP A 3 12.88 13.81 -25.90
N GLU A 4 12.20 14.76 -26.55
CA GLU A 4 12.01 16.12 -26.03
C GLU A 4 11.08 16.19 -24.82
N SER A 5 10.26 15.17 -24.53
CA SER A 5 9.35 15.24 -23.37
C SER A 5 8.81 13.90 -22.90
N VAL A 6 8.64 13.79 -21.58
CA VAL A 6 7.84 12.74 -20.93
C VAL A 6 6.39 12.79 -21.44
N SER A 7 5.89 13.98 -21.81
CA SER A 7 4.59 14.16 -22.44
C SER A 7 4.41 13.37 -23.75
N ASP A 8 5.44 13.20 -24.57
CA ASP A 8 5.35 12.38 -25.79
C ASP A 8 5.25 10.88 -25.48
N PHE A 9 5.84 10.40 -24.38
CA PHE A 9 5.66 9.01 -23.90
C PHE A 9 4.23 8.75 -23.42
N PHE A 10 3.60 9.72 -22.75
CA PHE A 10 2.20 9.64 -22.36
C PHE A 10 1.26 9.81 -23.56
N ALA A 11 1.64 10.65 -24.52
CA ALA A 11 0.88 10.97 -25.74
C ALA A 11 1.28 10.12 -26.96
N MET A 12 1.95 8.98 -26.77
CA MET A 12 2.26 7.99 -27.82
C MET A 12 0.97 7.38 -28.39
N GLY A 13 0.28 8.11 -29.26
CA GLY A 13 -0.74 7.62 -30.19
C GLY A 13 -1.88 6.77 -29.60
N GLY A 14 -2.22 6.93 -28.32
CA GLY A 14 -3.30 6.19 -27.65
C GLY A 14 -2.88 4.97 -26.82
N TYR A 15 -1.61 4.55 -26.85
CA TYR A 15 -1.14 3.36 -26.10
C TYR A 15 -0.66 3.66 -24.67
N GLY A 16 -0.27 4.90 -24.38
CA GLY A 16 0.21 5.31 -23.05
C GLY A 16 -0.83 5.06 -21.94
N LEU A 17 -2.12 5.26 -22.24
CA LEU A 17 -3.21 5.02 -21.29
C LEU A 17 -3.29 3.56 -20.82
N TYR A 18 -3.01 2.59 -21.68
CA TYR A 18 -3.03 1.17 -21.31
C TYR A 18 -1.86 0.82 -20.40
N VAL A 19 -0.65 1.30 -20.73
CA VAL A 19 0.55 1.05 -19.91
C VAL A 19 0.36 1.65 -18.52
N TRP A 20 0.07 2.95 -18.45
CA TRP A 20 -0.11 3.64 -17.18
C TRP A 20 -1.33 3.13 -16.40
N GLY A 21 -2.42 2.75 -17.09
CA GLY A 21 -3.57 2.10 -16.48
C GLY A 21 -3.21 0.77 -15.81
N SER A 22 -2.47 -0.12 -16.48
CA SER A 22 -2.02 -1.39 -15.91
C SER A 22 -1.08 -1.19 -14.70
N TYR A 23 -0.14 -0.24 -14.78
CA TYR A 23 0.72 0.11 -13.64
C TYR A 23 -0.09 0.66 -12.46
N LEU A 24 -1.08 1.51 -12.73
CA LEU A 24 -1.95 2.06 -11.71
C LEU A 24 -2.79 0.98 -11.03
N VAL A 25 -3.33 0.03 -11.79
CA VAL A 25 -4.05 -1.14 -11.23
C VAL A 25 -3.13 -2.00 -10.36
N ALA A 26 -1.89 -2.26 -10.81
CA ALA A 26 -0.93 -3.03 -10.02
C ALA A 26 -0.58 -2.33 -8.69
N ILE A 27 -0.34 -1.01 -8.73
CA ILE A 27 -0.08 -0.19 -7.54
C ILE A 27 -1.30 -0.22 -6.60
N LEU A 28 -2.52 -0.11 -7.13
CA LEU A 28 -3.74 -0.20 -6.34
C LEU A 28 -3.88 -1.55 -5.62
N CYS A 29 -3.58 -2.66 -6.30
CA CYS A 29 -3.56 -3.99 -5.66
C CYS A 29 -2.56 -4.05 -4.50
N ILE A 30 -1.34 -3.56 -4.71
CA ILE A 30 -0.30 -3.54 -3.66
C ILE A 30 -0.74 -2.68 -2.46
N ILE A 31 -1.30 -1.49 -2.73
CA ILE A 31 -1.82 -0.61 -1.67
C ILE A 31 -2.96 -1.31 -0.92
N GLY A 32 -3.87 -1.98 -1.62
CA GLY A 32 -4.95 -2.76 -1.03
C GLY A 32 -4.43 -3.81 -0.05
N GLU A 33 -3.45 -4.61 -0.46
CA GLU A 33 -2.80 -5.61 0.38
C GLU A 33 -2.12 -4.98 1.61
N VAL A 34 -1.37 -3.88 1.43
CA VAL A 34 -0.70 -3.17 2.53
C VAL A 34 -1.71 -2.60 3.52
N VAL A 35 -2.83 -2.06 3.03
CA VAL A 35 -3.92 -1.54 3.88
C VAL A 35 -4.59 -2.68 4.64
N ALA A 36 -4.90 -3.80 3.97
CA ALA A 36 -5.47 -4.99 4.61
C ALA A 36 -4.57 -5.52 5.72
N ILE A 37 -3.26 -5.62 5.46
CA ILE A 37 -2.25 -6.00 6.46
C ILE A 37 -2.21 -4.99 7.60
N ARG A 38 -2.22 -3.68 7.32
CA ARG A 38 -2.23 -2.65 8.37
C ARG A 38 -3.45 -2.72 9.26
N ILE A 39 -4.65 -2.92 8.69
CA ILE A 39 -5.89 -3.08 9.45
C ILE A 39 -5.78 -4.30 10.37
N ARG A 40 -5.30 -5.43 9.83
CA ARG A 40 -5.13 -6.68 10.59
C ARG A 40 -4.09 -6.54 11.71
N ARG A 41 -3.01 -5.79 11.47
CA ARG A 41 -2.01 -5.45 12.49
C ARG A 41 -2.58 -4.58 13.60
N ARG A 42 -3.45 -3.60 13.30
CA ARG A 42 -4.11 -2.80 14.36
C ARG A 42 -4.95 -3.68 15.30
N THR A 43 -5.58 -4.73 14.77
CA THR A 43 -6.31 -5.70 15.58
C THR A 43 -5.38 -6.46 16.54
N LEU A 44 -4.20 -6.88 16.09
CA LEU A 44 -3.23 -7.60 16.94
C LEU A 44 -2.63 -6.71 18.04
N TYR A 45 -2.32 -5.44 17.76
CA TYR A 45 -1.81 -4.53 18.79
C TYR A 45 -2.84 -4.22 19.88
N LYS A 46 -4.13 -4.19 19.55
CA LYS A 46 -5.21 -4.06 20.56
C LYS A 46 -5.21 -5.23 21.56
N HIS A 47 -4.88 -6.44 21.12
CA HIS A 47 -4.86 -7.61 22.01
C HIS A 47 -3.58 -7.70 22.85
N LEU A 48 -2.44 -7.24 22.33
CA LEU A 48 -1.17 -7.26 23.08
C LEU A 48 -1.10 -6.19 24.19
N GLY A 49 -1.76 -5.04 24.01
CA GLY A 49 -1.86 -4.01 25.06
C GLY A 49 -2.57 -4.48 26.33
N LEU A 50 -3.49 -5.44 26.22
CA LEU A 50 -4.23 -6.00 27.35
C LEU A 50 -3.40 -7.04 28.14
N ARG A 51 -2.53 -7.81 27.46
CA ARG A 51 -1.73 -8.87 28.10
C ARG A 51 -0.55 -8.35 28.91
N LYS A 52 0.00 -7.18 28.56
CA LYS A 52 1.04 -6.54 29.38
C LYS A 52 0.50 -6.07 30.73
N ARG A 53 -0.80 -5.78 30.83
CA ARG A 53 -1.46 -5.31 32.05
C ARG A 53 -1.79 -6.44 33.04
N SER A 54 -1.94 -7.69 32.57
CA SER A 54 -2.15 -8.84 33.45
C SER A 54 -0.87 -9.36 34.09
N ILE A 55 0.27 -9.26 33.39
CA ILE A 55 1.58 -9.69 33.92
C ILE A 55 2.05 -8.73 35.03
N LEU A 56 1.86 -7.41 34.86
CA LEU A 56 2.22 -6.41 35.88
C LEU A 56 1.28 -6.38 37.10
N ARG A 57 0.16 -7.12 37.08
CA ARG A 57 -0.81 -7.17 38.18
C ARG A 57 -0.67 -8.44 39.03
N GLY A 58 0.13 -9.41 38.60
CA GLY A 58 0.46 -10.62 39.38
C GLY A 58 1.70 -10.47 40.27
N GLU A 59 2.32 -9.29 40.28
CA GLU A 59 3.53 -8.98 41.07
C GLU A 59 3.25 -7.99 42.22
N LYS A 60 2.05 -8.07 42.82
CA LYS A 60 1.69 -7.40 44.07
C LYS A 60 1.01 -8.40 44.99
#